data_AF-A0A2U1C1J9-F1
#
_entry.id   AF-A0A2U1C1J9-F1
#
_cell.length_a   1.000
_cell.length_b   1.000
_cell.length_c   1.000
_cell.angle_alpha   90.00
_cell.angle_beta   90.00
_cell.angle_gamma   90.00
#
_symmetry.space_group_name_H-M   'P 1'
#
loop_
_entity.id
_entity.type
_entity.pdbx_description
1 polymer ?
#
loop_
_entity_poly.entity_id
_entity_poly.type
_entity_poly.pdbx_seq_one_letter_code
_entity_poly.pdbx_strand_id
1 'polypeptide(L)'
;MAVTKTHPIKSTLKAAIDYICNPEKTDGKLLVSSYGCAAETADIEFAWTRRHAIDKGTNLGRHLIQAFQPGEVTPEQAHEIGMELAREILGGRYEFVLTTHIDRDHVHNHLIFNAVSFADHKHYHSNKRSYHFIRRTSDRLCKEHGLSVIVPGQDKGKSYIEHQAERTGTSYKAKLRAAIDRLLPGCHDLEELLVRLQREGYALKRGKYISARAPGQERFTRLKTLGADYAEDALTARMAGRARPSRQPKQRGGRVSLLIDIQNNIKAQQSAGYRHWATIENLKRIAETSNFLTEHGIGSMEELTEHCEAASASAARLKAELRETGARIEELTLKIKHVAAYRQLKPIYDRYQASKDKEKFLRGYEREIILFEAAARECKRLGAVPLPATERMQAEMDALTARRAALTAERQKARREEQDYAAVRRNVEEFLSPPRQAPARQKDMELE
;
A
#
# COMPACT_ATOMS: atom_id res chain seq x y z
N MET A 1 -2.04 -14.22 7.75
CA MET A 1 -2.24 -12.86 7.25
C MET A 1 -1.32 -11.89 7.97
N ALA A 2 -0.55 -11.12 7.20
CA ALA A 2 0.34 -10.12 7.75
C ALA A 2 -0.39 -8.92 8.36
N VAL A 3 0.11 -8.41 9.48
CA VAL A 3 -0.46 -7.25 10.21
C VAL A 3 0.63 -6.23 10.52
N THR A 4 0.35 -4.95 10.29
CA THR A 4 1.28 -3.85 10.60
C THR A 4 0.80 -2.98 11.76
N LYS A 5 1.69 -2.60 12.67
CA LYS A 5 1.44 -1.64 13.75
C LYS A 5 2.57 -0.63 13.82
N THR A 6 2.28 0.65 14.06
CA THR A 6 3.32 1.67 14.23
C THR A 6 3.04 2.61 15.38
N HIS A 7 4.09 2.98 16.11
CA HIS A 7 4.03 3.92 17.21
C HIS A 7 5.30 4.80 17.27
N PRO A 8 5.20 6.02 17.83
CA PRO A 8 6.36 6.91 17.97
C PRO A 8 7.24 6.50 19.17
N ILE A 9 8.54 6.79 19.08
CA ILE A 9 9.49 6.70 20.20
C ILE A 9 9.86 8.12 20.64
N LYS A 10 9.67 8.45 21.92
CA LYS A 10 9.83 9.83 22.43
C LYS A 10 11.05 10.08 23.33
N SER A 11 11.55 9.05 24.02
CA SER A 11 12.64 9.22 25.00
C SER A 11 13.65 8.07 25.00
N THR A 12 13.20 6.82 24.88
CA THR A 12 14.02 5.62 25.08
C THR A 12 14.50 4.98 23.76
N LEU A 13 15.06 5.77 22.84
CA LEU A 13 15.48 5.25 21.52
C LEU A 13 16.54 4.15 21.63
N LYS A 14 17.60 4.37 22.41
CA LYS A 14 18.66 3.37 22.61
C LYS A 14 18.10 2.04 23.15
N ALA A 15 17.31 2.11 24.22
CA ALA A 15 16.70 0.92 24.81
C ALA A 15 15.75 0.19 23.84
N ALA A 16 15.04 0.92 22.98
CA ALA A 16 14.19 0.32 21.96
C ALA A 16 15.01 -0.39 20.88
N ILE A 17 16.15 0.18 20.45
CA ILE A 17 17.07 -0.43 19.49
C ILE A 17 17.73 -1.67 20.10
N ASP A 18 18.27 -1.55 21.32
CA ASP A 18 18.89 -2.65 22.05
C ASP A 18 17.90 -3.82 22.25
N TYR A 19 16.62 -3.52 22.53
CA TYR A 19 15.56 -4.51 22.66
C TYR A 19 15.29 -5.27 21.35
N ILE A 20 15.19 -4.58 20.21
CA ILE A 20 14.91 -5.25 18.94
C ILE A 20 16.12 -6.02 18.42
N CYS A 21 17.34 -5.63 18.80
CA CYS A 21 18.60 -6.27 18.43
C CYS A 21 19.03 -7.40 19.40
N ASN A 22 18.15 -7.84 20.30
CA ASN A 22 18.48 -8.91 21.25
C ASN A 22 18.90 -10.20 20.49
N PRO A 23 20.11 -10.73 20.70
CA PRO A 23 20.62 -11.93 20.02
C PRO A 23 19.72 -13.17 20.19
N GLU A 24 19.10 -13.35 21.36
CA GLU A 24 18.22 -14.49 21.66
C GLU A 24 16.99 -14.51 20.75
N LYS A 25 16.59 -13.34 20.23
CA LYS A 25 15.40 -13.18 19.39
C LYS A 25 15.73 -13.13 17.90
N THR A 26 17.00 -12.95 17.53
CA THR A 26 17.42 -12.55 16.18
C THR A 26 18.42 -13.52 15.56
N ASP A 27 18.38 -14.78 16.00
CA ASP A 27 19.30 -15.84 15.58
C ASP A 27 20.78 -15.41 15.68
N GLY A 28 21.20 -15.03 16.89
CA GLY A 28 22.57 -14.58 17.12
C GLY A 28 22.94 -13.27 16.41
N LYS A 29 21.94 -12.44 16.09
CA LYS A 29 22.00 -11.20 15.28
C LYS A 29 22.12 -11.40 13.76
N LEU A 30 21.99 -12.61 13.22
CA LEU A 30 21.94 -12.82 11.78
C LEU A 30 20.74 -12.14 11.11
N LEU A 31 19.65 -11.96 11.88
CA LEU A 31 18.43 -11.29 11.43
C LEU A 31 18.39 -9.81 11.84
N VAL A 32 19.54 -9.12 11.80
CA VAL A 32 19.67 -7.67 12.07
C VAL A 32 20.28 -6.98 10.86
N SER A 33 19.54 -6.04 10.28
CA SER A 33 19.99 -5.18 9.18
C SER A 33 19.82 -3.72 9.53
N SER A 34 20.66 -2.85 9.00
CA SER A 34 20.53 -1.39 9.14
C SER A 34 20.79 -0.67 7.83
N TYR A 35 20.32 0.56 7.74
CA TYR A 35 20.53 1.42 6.57
C TYR A 35 20.84 2.85 7.01
N GLY A 36 21.84 3.45 6.38
CA GLY A 36 22.33 4.78 6.71
C GLY A 36 22.87 4.92 8.14
N CYS A 37 23.04 3.83 8.89
CA CYS A 37 23.63 3.81 10.22
C CYS A 37 24.13 2.40 10.56
N ALA A 38 24.96 2.27 11.58
CA ALA A 38 25.25 0.97 12.21
C ALA A 38 24.24 0.70 13.34
N ALA A 39 23.82 -0.56 13.49
CA ALA A 39 22.80 -0.93 14.48
C ALA A 39 23.22 -0.58 15.92
N GLU A 40 24.52 -0.70 16.22
CA GLU A 40 25.11 -0.45 17.53
C GLU A 40 25.14 1.05 17.90
N THR A 41 25.20 1.93 16.90
CA THR A 41 25.37 3.39 17.06
C THR A 41 24.19 4.18 16.52
N ALA A 42 23.11 3.49 16.14
CA ALA A 42 21.95 4.08 15.48
C ALA A 42 21.29 5.19 16.32
N ASP A 43 21.26 5.09 17.65
CA ASP A 43 20.72 6.15 18.50
C ASP A 43 21.55 7.45 18.45
N ILE A 44 22.88 7.33 18.37
CA ILE A 44 23.81 8.45 18.24
C ILE A 44 23.70 9.06 16.84
N GLU A 45 23.65 8.23 15.80
CA GLU A 45 23.52 8.67 14.41
C GLU A 45 22.16 9.31 14.12
N PHE A 46 21.06 8.76 14.66
CA PHE A 46 19.74 9.37 14.56
C PHE A 46 19.74 10.73 15.24
N ALA A 47 20.33 10.83 16.43
CA ALA A 47 20.45 12.09 17.16
C ALA A 47 21.28 13.11 16.37
N TRP A 48 22.35 12.69 15.70
CA TRP A 48 23.17 13.54 14.84
C TRP A 48 22.36 14.13 13.69
N THR A 49 21.64 13.29 12.92
CA THR A 49 20.79 13.76 11.83
C THR A 49 19.69 14.69 12.32
N ARG A 50 19.05 14.37 13.45
CA ARG A 50 18.00 15.22 14.04
C ARG A 50 18.48 16.59 14.50
N ARG A 51 19.77 16.78 14.80
CA ARG A 51 20.33 18.10 15.16
C ARG A 51 20.27 19.10 14.01
N HIS A 52 20.19 18.63 12.77
CA HIS A 52 20.14 19.46 11.56
C HIS A 52 18.71 19.88 11.17
N ALA A 53 17.68 19.32 11.81
CA ALA A 53 16.30 19.74 11.59
C ALA A 53 16.03 21.10 12.24
N ILE A 54 15.25 21.95 11.55
CA ILE A 54 14.84 23.28 12.05
C ILE A 54 14.07 23.16 13.37
N ASP A 55 13.08 22.26 13.39
CA ASP A 55 12.40 21.83 14.61
C ASP A 55 12.86 20.40 14.92
N LYS A 56 13.28 20.13 16.15
CA LYS A 56 13.69 18.78 16.56
C LYS A 56 12.49 17.83 16.70
N GLY A 57 11.29 18.38 16.89
CA GLY A 57 10.08 17.63 17.20
C GLY A 57 10.19 16.82 18.50
N THR A 58 9.10 16.15 18.87
CA THR A 58 9.02 15.35 20.11
C THR A 58 9.31 13.86 19.90
N ASN A 59 9.42 13.41 18.65
CA ASN A 59 9.68 12.01 18.32
C ASN A 59 11.17 11.85 17.96
N LEU A 60 11.83 10.89 18.61
CA LEU A 60 13.21 10.49 18.31
C LEU A 60 13.26 9.55 17.11
N GLY A 61 12.22 8.76 16.93
CA GLY A 61 12.08 7.77 15.87
C GLY A 61 10.69 7.17 15.87
N ARG A 62 10.50 6.17 15.01
CA ARG A 62 9.26 5.40 14.93
C ARG A 62 9.57 3.91 14.93
N HIS A 63 8.71 3.15 15.58
CA HIS A 63 8.73 1.71 15.57
C HIS A 63 7.58 1.20 14.72
N LEU A 64 7.88 0.42 13.69
CA LEU A 64 6.94 -0.34 12.88
C LEU A 64 7.14 -1.83 13.17
N ILE A 65 6.04 -2.52 13.41
CA ILE A 65 5.99 -3.98 13.59
C ILE A 65 5.23 -4.54 12.40
N GLN A 66 5.77 -5.57 11.77
CA GLN A 66 5.12 -6.36 10.72
C GLN A 66 5.11 -7.82 11.16
N ALA A 67 3.95 -8.33 11.55
CA ALA A 67 3.78 -9.71 12.01
C ALA A 67 3.19 -10.56 10.89
N PHE A 68 3.58 -11.83 10.81
CA PHE A 68 3.13 -12.80 9.81
C PHE A 68 2.29 -13.91 10.47
N GLN A 69 1.60 -14.73 9.67
CA GLN A 69 0.89 -15.89 10.24
C GLN A 69 1.90 -16.93 10.76
N PRO A 70 1.60 -17.60 11.89
CA PRO A 70 2.36 -18.77 12.30
C PRO A 70 2.50 -19.79 11.16
N GLY A 71 3.73 -20.27 10.91
CA GLY A 71 4.03 -21.30 9.91
C GLY A 71 3.95 -20.87 8.44
N GLU A 72 3.65 -19.60 8.15
CA GLU A 72 3.47 -19.13 6.77
C GLU A 72 4.75 -18.61 6.12
N VAL A 73 5.72 -18.15 6.92
CA VAL A 73 6.94 -17.50 6.43
C VAL A 73 8.16 -17.99 7.21
N THR A 74 9.30 -18.12 6.53
CA THR A 74 10.59 -18.35 7.20
C THR A 74 11.13 -17.04 7.78
N PRO A 75 12.03 -17.08 8.79
CA PRO A 75 12.66 -15.87 9.32
C PRO A 75 13.40 -15.04 8.25
N GLU A 76 14.09 -15.70 7.33
CA GLU A 76 14.87 -15.06 6.26
C GLU A 76 13.95 -14.37 5.26
N GLN A 77 12.89 -15.05 4.83
CA GLN A 77 11.89 -14.48 3.92
C GLN A 77 11.15 -13.32 4.58
N ALA A 78 10.81 -13.43 5.87
CA ALA A 78 10.23 -12.32 6.62
C ALA A 78 11.20 -11.13 6.66
N HIS A 79 12.49 -11.37 6.92
CA HIS A 79 13.51 -10.33 6.93
C HIS A 79 13.64 -9.62 5.57
N GLU A 80 13.66 -10.38 4.48
CA GLU A 80 13.69 -9.86 3.11
C GLU A 80 12.48 -8.97 2.83
N ILE A 81 11.26 -9.44 3.11
CA ILE A 81 10.02 -8.65 2.97
C ILE A 81 10.07 -7.38 3.84
N GLY A 82 10.65 -7.47 5.03
CA GLY A 82 10.85 -6.33 5.93
C GLY A 82 11.79 -5.27 5.34
N MET A 83 12.88 -5.69 4.68
CA MET A 83 13.82 -4.80 4.00
C MET A 83 13.18 -4.13 2.78
N GLU A 84 12.41 -4.87 1.98
CA GLU A 84 11.63 -4.33 0.87
C GLU A 84 10.62 -3.28 1.35
N LEU A 85 9.88 -3.59 2.42
CA LEU A 85 8.94 -2.68 3.04
C LEU A 85 9.64 -1.41 3.53
N ALA A 86 10.76 -1.53 4.23
CA ALA A 86 11.53 -0.40 4.75
C ALA A 86 12.02 0.51 3.62
N ARG A 87 12.62 -0.05 2.57
CA ARG A 87 13.08 0.70 1.39
C ARG A 87 11.95 1.48 0.74
N GLU A 88 10.79 0.86 0.53
CA GLU A 88 9.67 1.51 -0.16
C GLU A 88 9.01 2.62 0.69
N ILE A 89 8.84 2.41 1.99
CA ILE A 89 8.13 3.40 2.83
C ILE A 89 9.02 4.56 3.28
N LEU A 90 10.34 4.36 3.33
CA LEU A 90 11.32 5.37 3.73
C LEU A 90 12.01 6.03 2.54
N GLY A 91 12.00 5.37 1.37
CA GLY A 91 12.55 5.89 0.11
C GLY A 91 14.03 6.19 0.16
N GLY A 92 14.80 5.43 0.96
CA GLY A 92 16.26 5.60 1.10
C GLY A 92 16.70 6.90 1.78
N ARG A 93 15.82 7.58 2.53
CA ARG A 93 16.12 8.90 3.13
C ARG A 93 16.16 8.93 4.66
N TYR A 94 15.85 7.82 5.31
CA TYR A 94 15.82 7.72 6.77
C TYR A 94 16.74 6.61 7.22
N GLU A 95 17.50 6.85 8.28
CA GLU A 95 18.23 5.77 8.92
C GLU A 95 17.23 4.80 9.55
N PHE A 96 17.54 3.50 9.48
CA PHE A 96 16.73 2.50 10.15
C PHE A 96 17.55 1.29 10.59
N VAL A 97 16.99 0.58 11.57
CA VAL A 97 17.38 -0.75 12.02
C VAL A 97 16.16 -1.65 11.86
N LEU A 98 16.32 -2.76 11.13
CA LEU A 98 15.35 -3.81 10.94
C LEU A 98 15.84 -5.07 11.64
N THR A 99 14.97 -5.68 12.45
CA THR A 99 15.23 -7.02 13.00
C THR A 99 14.06 -7.96 12.76
N THR A 100 14.34 -9.25 12.68
CA THR A 100 13.30 -10.29 12.64
C THR A 100 13.36 -11.11 13.92
N HIS A 101 12.23 -11.18 14.61
CA HIS A 101 12.08 -11.89 15.88
C HIS A 101 11.50 -13.27 15.67
N ILE A 102 12.12 -14.28 16.28
CA ILE A 102 11.76 -15.69 16.23
C ILE A 102 11.45 -16.28 17.61
N ASP A 103 11.37 -15.45 18.65
CA ASP A 103 11.17 -15.83 20.06
C ASP A 103 9.70 -16.08 20.45
N ARG A 104 8.79 -16.05 19.47
CA ARG A 104 7.32 -16.16 19.66
C ARG A 104 6.75 -17.19 18.70
N ASP A 105 5.48 -17.55 18.92
CA ASP A 105 4.72 -18.46 18.06
C ASP A 105 4.60 -17.99 16.59
N HIS A 106 4.94 -16.73 16.30
CA HIS A 106 4.96 -16.18 14.95
C HIS A 106 6.17 -15.28 14.71
N VAL A 107 6.69 -15.38 13.48
CA VAL A 107 7.73 -14.51 12.97
C VAL A 107 7.18 -13.09 12.80
N HIS A 108 7.96 -12.10 13.23
CA HIS A 108 7.62 -10.70 13.07
C HIS A 108 8.85 -9.81 12.92
N ASN A 109 8.74 -8.78 12.10
CA ASN A 109 9.77 -7.79 11.92
C ASN A 109 9.54 -6.59 12.84
N HIS A 110 10.64 -6.04 13.34
CA HIS A 110 10.71 -4.75 14.00
C HIS A 110 11.57 -3.80 13.17
N LEU A 111 10.98 -2.71 12.69
CA LEU A 111 11.66 -1.63 11.98
C LEU A 111 11.64 -0.37 12.85
N ILE A 112 12.79 0.03 13.36
CA ILE A 112 12.97 1.34 14.02
C ILE A 112 13.67 2.28 13.04
N PHE A 113 13.05 3.41 12.74
CA PHE A 113 13.60 4.40 11.81
C PHE A 113 13.57 5.82 12.37
N ASN A 114 14.48 6.65 11.87
CA ASN A 114 14.63 8.02 12.33
C ASN A 114 13.37 8.85 12.03
N ALA A 115 13.01 9.75 12.94
CA ALA A 115 11.89 10.67 12.73
C ALA A 115 12.24 11.77 11.71
N VAL A 116 13.51 12.01 11.44
CA VAL A 116 14.01 13.03 10.51
C VAL A 116 14.80 12.36 9.38
N SER A 117 14.60 12.81 8.16
CA SER A 117 15.35 12.33 7.00
C SER A 117 16.76 12.92 6.96
N PHE A 118 17.77 12.10 6.65
CA PHE A 118 19.14 12.58 6.49
C PHE A 118 19.38 13.26 5.13
N ALA A 119 18.42 13.17 4.21
CA ALA A 119 18.52 13.76 2.88
C ALA A 119 18.10 15.23 2.84
N ASP A 120 17.04 15.59 3.58
CA ASP A 120 16.43 16.91 3.54
C ASP A 120 16.15 17.50 4.94
N HIS A 121 16.51 16.78 6.00
CA HIS A 121 16.28 17.15 7.40
C HIS A 121 14.81 17.44 7.75
N LYS A 122 13.86 16.92 6.94
CA LYS A 122 12.43 17.02 7.18
C LYS A 122 11.92 15.85 8.03
N HIS A 123 10.86 16.11 8.79
CA HIS A 123 10.21 15.10 9.61
C HIS A 123 9.41 14.09 8.77
N TYR A 124 9.41 12.85 9.24
CA TYR A 124 8.52 11.82 8.75
C TYR A 124 7.06 12.18 9.04
N HIS A 125 6.25 12.29 7.99
CA HIS A 125 4.86 12.68 8.13
C HIS A 125 3.96 11.49 8.53
N SER A 126 3.77 11.33 9.84
CA SER A 126 2.90 10.32 10.45
C SER A 126 1.43 10.74 10.44
N ASN A 127 0.60 10.07 9.65
CA ASN A 127 -0.85 10.25 9.66
C ASN A 127 -1.57 8.99 9.15
N LYS A 128 -2.90 9.04 9.14
CA LYS A 128 -3.73 7.92 8.66
C LYS A 128 -3.44 7.53 7.22
N ARG A 129 -3.12 8.48 6.34
CA ARG A 129 -2.79 8.22 4.92
C ARG A 129 -1.45 7.50 4.79
N SER A 130 -0.41 7.91 5.54
CA SER A 130 0.89 7.22 5.52
C SER A 130 0.80 5.83 6.14
N TYR A 131 0.02 5.64 7.21
CA TYR A 131 -0.23 4.29 7.75
C TYR A 131 -0.98 3.38 6.76
N HIS A 132 -2.01 3.88 6.07
CA HIS A 132 -2.67 3.11 5.02
C HIS A 132 -1.75 2.78 3.84
N PHE A 133 -0.77 3.64 3.54
CA PHE A 133 0.26 3.35 2.56
C PHE A 133 1.15 2.18 3.02
N ILE A 134 1.69 2.22 4.25
CA ILE A 134 2.46 1.11 4.84
C ILE A 134 1.68 -0.20 4.76
N ARG A 135 0.40 -0.19 5.15
CA ARG A 135 -0.42 -1.41 5.11
C ARG A 135 -0.58 -1.95 3.69
N ARG A 136 -0.94 -1.10 2.72
CA ARG A 136 -1.08 -1.52 1.32
C ARG A 136 0.24 -2.03 0.73
N THR A 137 1.36 -1.41 1.08
CA THR A 137 2.69 -1.88 0.64
C THR A 137 3.01 -3.24 1.26
N SER A 138 2.83 -3.40 2.59
CA SER A 138 3.02 -4.69 3.25
C SER A 138 2.13 -5.78 2.65
N ASP A 139 0.83 -5.50 2.44
CA ASP A 139 -0.11 -6.46 1.83
C ASP A 139 0.36 -6.83 0.42
N ARG A 140 0.74 -5.84 -0.41
CA ARG A 140 1.22 -6.11 -1.76
C ARG A 140 2.49 -6.97 -1.76
N LEU A 141 3.49 -6.64 -0.94
CA LEU A 141 4.73 -7.42 -0.85
C LEU A 141 4.46 -8.85 -0.37
N CYS A 142 3.64 -9.03 0.67
CA CYS A 142 3.23 -10.36 1.12
C CYS A 142 2.60 -11.16 -0.02
N LYS A 143 1.70 -10.55 -0.82
CA LYS A 143 1.09 -11.22 -1.97
C LYS A 143 2.11 -11.58 -3.06
N GLU A 144 3.04 -10.68 -3.36
CA GLU A 144 4.11 -10.91 -4.36
C GLU A 144 5.02 -12.07 -3.95
N HIS A 145 5.21 -12.27 -2.64
CA HIS A 145 5.93 -13.39 -2.04
C HIS A 145 5.06 -14.64 -1.76
N GLY A 146 3.82 -14.68 -2.26
CA GLY A 146 2.93 -15.83 -2.14
C GLY A 146 2.26 -16.01 -0.77
N LEU A 147 2.35 -15.02 0.12
CA LEU A 147 1.75 -15.06 1.46
C LEU A 147 0.30 -14.55 1.47
N SER A 148 -0.46 -14.94 2.49
CA SER A 148 -1.84 -14.51 2.70
C SER A 148 -1.95 -13.04 3.10
N VAL A 149 -2.93 -12.36 2.52
CA VAL A 149 -3.16 -10.92 2.69
C VAL A 149 -4.59 -10.60 3.07
N ILE A 150 -4.78 -9.50 3.79
CA ILE A 150 -6.12 -9.04 4.15
C ILE A 150 -6.77 -8.42 2.91
N VAL A 151 -7.80 -9.07 2.37
CA VAL A 151 -8.56 -8.57 1.22
C VAL A 151 -9.38 -7.34 1.64
N PRO A 152 -9.13 -6.14 1.10
CA PRO A 152 -9.88 -4.94 1.46
C PRO A 152 -11.35 -5.08 1.03
N GLY A 153 -12.27 -5.13 1.99
CA GLY A 153 -13.71 -5.08 1.74
C GLY A 153 -14.48 -6.38 1.99
N GLN A 154 -13.81 -7.52 2.24
CA GLN A 154 -14.50 -8.74 2.70
C GLN A 154 -14.79 -8.72 4.19
N ASP A 155 -13.93 -8.07 5.00
CA ASP A 155 -14.22 -7.78 6.39
C ASP A 155 -13.71 -6.38 6.75
N LYS A 156 -14.61 -5.48 7.13
CA LYS A 156 -14.20 -4.37 8.00
C LYS A 156 -13.82 -5.02 9.32
N GLY A 157 -12.52 -5.05 9.65
CA GLY A 157 -12.03 -5.59 10.91
C GLY A 157 -12.95 -5.14 12.06
N LYS A 158 -13.58 -6.11 12.71
CA LYS A 158 -14.53 -5.87 13.78
C LYS A 158 -13.80 -5.16 14.91
N SER A 159 -14.39 -4.13 15.49
CA SER A 159 -13.84 -3.60 16.75
C SER A 159 -13.81 -4.72 17.79
N TYR A 160 -12.86 -4.70 18.73
CA TYR A 160 -12.76 -5.74 19.77
C TYR A 160 -14.11 -6.03 20.46
N ILE A 161 -14.89 -4.97 20.71
CA ILE A 161 -16.24 -5.02 21.28
C ILE A 161 -17.25 -5.70 20.32
N GLU A 162 -17.18 -5.42 19.02
CA GLU A 162 -18.05 -6.02 18.00
C GLU A 162 -17.74 -7.51 17.78
N HIS A 163 -16.46 -7.89 17.87
CA HIS A 163 -16.03 -9.29 17.81
C HIS A 163 -16.45 -10.10 19.05
N GLN A 164 -16.30 -9.52 20.24
CA GLN A 164 -16.79 -10.08 21.51
C GLN A 164 -18.33 -10.23 21.51
N ALA A 165 -19.05 -9.22 21.04
CA ALA A 165 -20.51 -9.24 21.01
C ALA A 165 -21.10 -10.26 20.01
N GLU A 166 -20.43 -10.53 18.89
CA GLU A 166 -20.86 -11.61 17.98
C GLU A 166 -20.58 -13.00 18.54
N ARG A 167 -19.42 -13.23 19.17
CA ARG A 167 -19.12 -14.54 19.80
C ARG A 167 -20.05 -14.88 20.97
N THR A 168 -20.60 -13.87 21.63
CA THR A 168 -21.56 -14.02 22.73
C THR A 168 -23.02 -13.89 22.29
N GLY A 169 -23.32 -13.70 20.99
CA GLY A 169 -24.68 -13.56 20.48
C GLY A 169 -25.39 -12.25 20.86
N THR A 170 -24.66 -11.25 21.36
CA THR A 170 -25.18 -9.97 21.86
C THR A 170 -25.12 -8.84 20.84
N SER A 171 -24.64 -9.08 19.61
CA SER A 171 -24.51 -8.05 18.56
C SER A 171 -25.86 -7.48 18.11
N TYR A 172 -26.17 -6.25 18.52
CA TYR A 172 -27.36 -5.52 18.09
C TYR A 172 -27.45 -5.30 16.58
N LYS A 173 -26.31 -5.10 15.89
CA LYS A 173 -26.28 -4.97 14.42
C LYS A 173 -26.63 -6.28 13.72
N ALA A 174 -26.13 -7.40 14.22
CA ALA A 174 -26.44 -8.71 13.64
C ALA A 174 -27.93 -9.05 13.85
N LYS A 175 -28.47 -8.81 15.06
CA LYS A 175 -29.90 -8.97 15.36
C LYS A 175 -30.78 -8.12 14.44
N LEU A 176 -30.41 -6.85 14.23
CA LEU A 176 -31.15 -5.95 13.34
C LEU A 176 -31.06 -6.40 11.86
N ARG A 177 -29.91 -6.88 11.38
CA ARG A 177 -29.80 -7.46 10.03
C ARG A 177 -30.71 -8.68 9.85
N ALA A 178 -30.67 -9.61 10.81
CA ALA A 178 -31.51 -10.80 10.79
C ALA A 178 -33.01 -10.47 10.84
N ALA A 179 -33.40 -9.48 11.65
CA ALA A 179 -34.78 -8.99 11.69
C ALA A 179 -35.19 -8.39 10.34
N ILE A 180 -34.34 -7.54 9.74
CA ILE A 180 -34.60 -6.97 8.41
C ILE A 180 -34.75 -8.08 7.37
N ASP A 181 -33.79 -9.01 7.27
CA ASP A 181 -33.82 -10.06 6.24
C ASP A 181 -34.99 -11.02 6.40
N ARG A 182 -35.46 -11.28 7.62
CA ARG A 182 -36.66 -12.09 7.88
C ARG A 182 -37.95 -11.35 7.49
N LEU A 183 -38.03 -10.04 7.73
CA LEU A 183 -39.23 -9.25 7.48
C LEU A 183 -39.35 -8.83 6.01
N LEU A 184 -38.22 -8.61 5.35
CA LEU A 184 -38.12 -8.04 4.00
C LEU A 184 -38.97 -8.75 2.94
N PRO A 185 -39.03 -10.10 2.85
CA PRO A 185 -39.78 -10.79 1.81
C PRO A 185 -41.29 -10.53 1.83
N GLY A 186 -41.83 -10.10 2.97
CA GLY A 186 -43.25 -9.80 3.13
C GLY A 186 -43.59 -8.32 3.05
N CYS A 187 -42.64 -7.43 2.75
CA CYS A 187 -42.86 -5.98 2.69
C CYS A 187 -42.90 -5.49 1.24
N HIS A 188 -43.88 -4.63 0.94
CA HIS A 188 -44.03 -4.02 -0.39
C HIS A 188 -43.26 -2.69 -0.53
N ASP A 189 -43.01 -1.99 0.58
CA ASP A 189 -42.24 -0.77 0.62
C ASP A 189 -41.43 -0.60 1.93
N LEU A 190 -40.61 0.45 1.96
CA LEU A 190 -39.75 0.75 3.10
C LEU A 190 -40.57 1.10 4.36
N GLU A 191 -41.75 1.70 4.21
CA GLU A 191 -42.61 2.07 5.34
C GLU A 191 -43.14 0.83 6.05
N GLU A 192 -43.55 -0.19 5.28
CA GLU A 192 -44.04 -1.44 5.82
C GLU A 192 -42.97 -2.19 6.61
N LEU A 193 -41.71 -2.22 6.12
CA LEU A 193 -40.58 -2.77 6.86
C LEU A 193 -40.36 -2.03 8.19
N LEU A 194 -40.45 -0.71 8.18
CA LEU A 194 -40.24 0.11 9.38
C LEU A 194 -41.35 -0.11 10.42
N VAL A 195 -42.62 -0.20 9.98
CA VAL A 195 -43.75 -0.54 10.85
C VAL A 195 -43.57 -1.93 11.46
N ARG A 196 -43.15 -2.93 10.67
CA ARG A 196 -42.91 -4.29 11.18
C ARG A 196 -41.74 -4.33 12.17
N LEU A 197 -40.66 -3.59 11.93
CA LEU A 197 -39.56 -3.44 12.89
C LEU A 197 -40.03 -2.78 14.20
N GLN A 198 -40.91 -1.77 14.14
CA GLN A 198 -41.49 -1.16 15.34
C GLN A 198 -42.35 -2.16 16.14
N ARG A 199 -43.13 -3.01 15.45
CA ARG A 199 -43.93 -4.08 16.10
C ARG A 199 -43.05 -5.10 16.83
N GLU A 200 -41.83 -5.32 16.36
CA GLU A 200 -40.83 -6.17 17.04
C GLU A 200 -40.03 -5.42 18.12
N GLY A 201 -40.42 -4.18 18.46
CA GLY A 201 -39.85 -3.42 19.57
C GLY A 201 -38.67 -2.53 19.20
N TYR A 202 -38.33 -2.36 17.92
CA TYR A 202 -37.28 -1.43 17.51
C TYR A 202 -37.78 0.02 17.54
N ALA A 203 -37.10 0.87 18.30
CA ALA A 203 -37.33 2.32 18.22
C ALA A 203 -36.69 2.87 16.95
N LEU A 204 -37.44 3.65 16.17
CA LEU A 204 -36.98 4.23 14.91
C LEU A 204 -36.81 5.75 15.02
N LYS A 205 -35.78 6.27 14.36
CA LYS A 205 -35.53 7.71 14.20
C LYS A 205 -35.31 8.04 12.73
N ARG A 206 -36.12 8.96 12.22
CA ARG A 206 -36.01 9.51 10.86
C ARG A 206 -35.23 10.83 10.93
N GLY A 207 -34.16 10.93 10.14
CA GLY A 207 -33.32 12.11 10.00
C GLY A 207 -32.64 12.05 8.65
N LYS A 208 -31.41 12.59 8.51
CA LYS A 208 -30.63 12.41 7.27
C LYS A 208 -30.42 10.94 6.86
N TYR A 209 -30.47 10.02 7.84
CA TYR A 209 -30.46 8.57 7.64
C TYR A 209 -31.42 7.92 8.65
N ILE A 210 -32.14 6.90 8.21
CA ILE A 210 -32.99 6.08 9.06
C ILE A 210 -32.12 5.30 10.03
N SER A 211 -32.50 5.35 11.31
CA SER A 211 -31.78 4.68 12.39
C SER A 211 -32.75 3.87 13.24
N ALA A 212 -32.33 2.67 13.66
CA ALA A 212 -33.10 1.78 14.51
C ALA A 212 -32.31 1.48 15.80
N ARG A 213 -33.04 1.25 16.89
CA ARG A 213 -32.48 0.92 18.21
C ARG A 213 -33.29 -0.22 18.81
N ALA A 214 -32.61 -1.32 19.13
CA ALA A 214 -33.24 -2.46 19.79
C ALA A 214 -33.56 -2.13 21.27
N PRO A 215 -34.50 -2.85 21.91
CA PRO A 215 -34.68 -2.79 23.37
C PRO A 215 -33.36 -3.07 24.10
N GLY A 216 -33.02 -2.25 25.09
CA GLY A 216 -31.75 -2.36 25.84
C GLY A 216 -30.50 -1.80 25.13
N GLN A 217 -30.61 -1.34 23.89
CA GLN A 217 -29.50 -0.68 23.19
C GLN A 217 -29.45 0.82 23.55
N GLU A 218 -28.30 1.33 23.98
CA GLU A 218 -28.14 2.75 24.35
C GLU A 218 -28.21 3.70 23.14
N ARG A 219 -27.52 3.36 22.04
CA ARG A 219 -27.38 4.24 20.87
C ARG A 219 -28.10 3.70 19.65
N PHE A 220 -28.67 4.59 18.85
CA PHE A 220 -29.27 4.25 17.55
C PHE A 220 -28.22 3.78 16.54
N THR A 221 -28.58 2.76 15.76
CA THR A 221 -27.80 2.24 14.65
C THR A 221 -28.39 2.72 13.33
N ARG A 222 -27.60 3.42 12.50
CA ARG A 222 -28.03 3.87 11.17
C ARG A 222 -28.10 2.68 10.22
N LEU A 223 -29.16 2.55 9.44
CA LEU A 223 -29.33 1.44 8.48
C LEU A 223 -28.14 1.33 7.50
N LYS A 224 -27.67 2.46 6.97
CA LYS A 224 -26.48 2.53 6.10
C LYS A 224 -25.17 1.97 6.70
N THR A 225 -25.09 1.79 8.02
CA THR A 225 -23.90 1.26 8.70
C THR A 225 -23.95 -0.25 8.91
N LEU A 226 -25.08 -0.89 8.59
CA LEU A 226 -25.26 -2.34 8.66
C LEU A 226 -24.62 -3.07 7.47
N GLY A 227 -24.45 -2.38 6.35
CA GLY A 227 -23.92 -2.91 5.10
C GLY A 227 -24.50 -2.14 3.91
N ALA A 228 -23.91 -2.30 2.73
CA ALA A 228 -24.42 -1.65 1.52
C ALA A 228 -25.83 -2.15 1.16
N ASP A 229 -26.14 -3.41 1.44
CA ASP A 229 -27.42 -4.04 1.09
C ASP A 229 -28.57 -3.73 2.07
N TYR A 230 -28.27 -2.98 3.15
CA TYR A 230 -29.22 -2.53 4.16
C TYR A 230 -29.37 -0.99 4.17
N ALA A 231 -28.76 -0.29 3.22
CA ALA A 231 -29.02 1.13 3.03
C ALA A 231 -30.44 1.34 2.48
N GLU A 232 -31.04 2.50 2.75
CA GLU A 232 -32.45 2.79 2.43
C GLU A 232 -32.76 2.63 0.94
N ASP A 233 -31.85 3.11 0.09
CA ASP A 233 -31.92 2.96 -1.36
C ASP A 233 -31.81 1.49 -1.81
N ALA A 234 -30.94 0.71 -1.18
CA ALA A 234 -30.79 -0.71 -1.46
C ALA A 234 -32.01 -1.53 -1.01
N LEU A 235 -32.58 -1.24 0.16
CA LEU A 235 -33.78 -1.90 0.67
C LEU A 235 -35.01 -1.59 -0.20
N THR A 236 -35.19 -0.32 -0.56
CA THR A 236 -36.27 0.12 -1.46
C THR A 236 -36.14 -0.51 -2.85
N ALA A 237 -34.91 -0.59 -3.39
CA ALA A 237 -34.67 -1.25 -4.67
C ALA A 237 -34.97 -2.76 -4.65
N ARG A 238 -34.61 -3.45 -3.54
CA ARG A 238 -34.90 -4.88 -3.34
C ARG A 238 -36.40 -5.16 -3.29
N MET A 239 -37.18 -4.34 -2.56
CA MET A 239 -38.64 -4.49 -2.46
C MET A 239 -39.36 -4.20 -3.78
N ALA A 240 -38.87 -3.22 -4.55
CA ALA A 240 -39.42 -2.88 -5.86
C ALA A 240 -39.06 -3.88 -6.98
N GLY A 241 -38.37 -4.99 -6.67
CA GLY A 241 -37.90 -5.97 -7.66
C GLY A 241 -36.89 -5.40 -8.67
N ARG A 242 -36.32 -4.22 -8.42
CA ARG A 242 -35.42 -3.53 -9.37
C ARG A 242 -33.97 -3.89 -9.09
N ALA A 243 -33.22 -4.24 -10.15
CA ALA A 243 -31.76 -4.27 -10.09
C ALA A 243 -31.21 -2.86 -9.81
N ARG A 244 -30.11 -2.80 -9.04
CA ARG A 244 -29.42 -1.59 -8.54
C ARG A 244 -29.47 -0.37 -9.49
N PRO A 245 -29.71 0.86 -8.99
CA PRO A 245 -29.57 2.08 -9.79
C PRO A 245 -28.14 2.20 -10.37
N SER A 246 -28.03 2.35 -11.70
CA SER A 246 -26.74 2.56 -12.35
C SER A 246 -26.26 3.99 -12.10
N ARG A 247 -25.00 4.13 -11.67
CA ARG A 247 -24.32 5.43 -11.68
C ARG A 247 -24.15 5.87 -13.12
N GLN A 248 -24.53 7.11 -13.43
CA GLN A 248 -24.38 7.71 -14.76
C GLN A 248 -22.94 7.55 -15.28
N PRO A 249 -22.75 7.34 -16.61
CA PRO A 249 -21.42 7.25 -17.20
C PRO A 249 -20.66 8.56 -17.03
N LYS A 250 -19.44 8.49 -16.49
CA LYS A 250 -18.48 9.59 -16.57
C LYS A 250 -18.11 9.83 -18.04
N GLN A 251 -17.93 11.10 -18.41
CA GLN A 251 -17.36 11.48 -19.71
C GLN A 251 -16.07 10.70 -19.99
N ARG A 252 -15.96 10.14 -21.21
CA ARG A 252 -14.83 9.33 -21.65
C ARG A 252 -13.63 10.23 -21.95
N GLY A 253 -12.53 9.99 -21.26
CA GLY A 253 -11.24 10.59 -21.59
C GLY A 253 -10.49 9.70 -22.58
N GLY A 254 -10.82 9.79 -23.87
CA GLY A 254 -10.01 9.33 -25.02
C GLY A 254 -9.30 7.97 -24.93
N ARG A 255 -9.81 7.00 -24.16
CA ARG A 255 -9.19 5.69 -23.90
C ARG A 255 -9.99 4.57 -24.53
N VAL A 256 -9.30 3.62 -25.16
CA VAL A 256 -9.94 2.40 -25.67
C VAL A 256 -10.38 1.54 -24.48
N SER A 257 -11.68 1.28 -24.40
CA SER A 257 -12.27 0.46 -23.34
C SER A 257 -12.46 -0.98 -23.81
N LEU A 258 -12.19 -1.94 -22.92
CA LEU A 258 -12.45 -3.36 -23.19
C LEU A 258 -13.93 -3.61 -23.51
N LEU A 259 -14.26 -4.54 -24.39
CA LEU A 259 -15.64 -4.98 -24.61
C LEU A 259 -16.28 -5.55 -23.33
N ILE A 260 -17.59 -5.37 -23.19
CA ILE A 260 -18.39 -6.04 -22.16
C ILE A 260 -18.62 -7.47 -22.60
N ASP A 261 -18.21 -8.45 -21.78
CA ASP A 261 -18.59 -9.84 -21.97
C ASP A 261 -20.09 -10.02 -21.68
N ILE A 262 -20.92 -9.84 -22.70
CA ILE A 262 -22.39 -9.92 -22.58
C ILE A 262 -22.82 -11.35 -22.21
N GLN A 263 -22.06 -12.37 -22.60
CA GLN A 263 -22.42 -13.77 -22.37
C GLN A 263 -22.29 -14.15 -20.89
N ASN A 264 -21.21 -13.74 -20.22
CA ASN A 264 -20.95 -14.08 -18.82
C ASN A 264 -21.39 -13.00 -17.82
N ASN A 265 -21.93 -11.87 -18.30
CA ASN A 265 -22.40 -10.80 -17.43
C ASN A 265 -23.81 -11.12 -16.87
N ILE A 266 -23.87 -11.41 -15.57
CA ILE A 266 -25.10 -11.70 -14.82
C ILE A 266 -26.21 -10.66 -15.09
N LYS A 267 -25.86 -9.37 -15.17
CA LYS A 267 -26.85 -8.32 -15.47
C LYS A 267 -27.37 -8.38 -16.90
N ALA A 268 -26.53 -8.77 -17.86
CA ALA A 268 -26.94 -8.95 -19.25
C ALA A 268 -27.76 -10.23 -19.47
N GLN A 269 -27.59 -11.24 -18.63
CA GLN A 269 -28.44 -12.43 -18.62
C GLN A 269 -29.82 -12.13 -18.01
N GLN A 270 -29.88 -11.32 -16.96
CA GLN A 270 -31.10 -11.05 -16.19
C GLN A 270 -31.93 -9.87 -16.72
N SER A 271 -31.35 -8.97 -17.52
CA SER A 271 -32.04 -7.77 -18.00
C SER A 271 -31.86 -7.57 -19.50
N ALA A 272 -32.97 -7.70 -20.24
CA ALA A 272 -33.01 -7.41 -21.67
C ALA A 272 -32.58 -5.97 -22.01
N GLY A 273 -32.98 -5.00 -21.17
CA GLY A 273 -32.59 -3.60 -21.34
C GLY A 273 -31.09 -3.36 -21.15
N TYR A 274 -30.48 -3.96 -20.11
CA TYR A 274 -29.02 -3.88 -19.92
C TYR A 274 -28.27 -4.63 -21.03
N ARG A 275 -28.78 -5.78 -21.48
CA ARG A 275 -28.21 -6.53 -22.61
C ARG A 275 -28.18 -5.67 -23.87
N HIS A 276 -29.31 -5.06 -24.23
CA HIS A 276 -29.40 -4.16 -25.39
C HIS A 276 -28.45 -2.96 -25.27
N TRP A 277 -28.41 -2.32 -24.10
CA TRP A 277 -27.46 -1.24 -23.83
C TRP A 277 -26.00 -1.71 -23.99
N ALA A 278 -25.64 -2.88 -23.44
CA ALA A 278 -24.30 -3.44 -23.53
C ALA A 278 -23.91 -3.79 -24.98
N THR A 279 -24.86 -4.24 -25.81
CA THR A 279 -24.65 -4.46 -27.24
C THR A 279 -24.33 -3.16 -27.96
N ILE A 280 -25.14 -2.11 -27.78
CA ILE A 280 -24.88 -0.78 -28.36
C ILE A 280 -23.54 -0.23 -27.87
N GLU A 281 -23.25 -0.42 -26.59
CA GLU A 281 -22.01 0.02 -25.98
C GLU A 281 -20.78 -0.69 -26.56
N ASN A 282 -20.85 -1.99 -26.79
CA ASN A 282 -19.78 -2.75 -27.45
C ASN A 282 -19.57 -2.30 -28.89
N LEU A 283 -20.63 -2.02 -29.65
CA LEU A 283 -20.51 -1.48 -31.01
C LEU A 283 -19.73 -0.15 -31.03
N LYS A 284 -19.99 0.73 -30.06
CA LYS A 284 -19.22 1.98 -29.90
C LYS A 284 -17.75 1.71 -29.58
N ARG A 285 -17.45 0.75 -28.71
CA ARG A 285 -16.06 0.38 -28.36
C ARG A 285 -15.31 -0.27 -29.52
N ILE A 286 -16.00 -1.05 -30.36
CA ILE A 286 -15.43 -1.59 -31.60
C ILE A 286 -15.13 -0.47 -32.59
N ALA A 287 -16.03 0.51 -32.76
CA ALA A 287 -15.77 1.67 -33.61
C ALA A 287 -14.55 2.47 -33.09
N GLU A 288 -14.44 2.69 -31.78
CA GLU A 288 -13.25 3.31 -31.16
C GLU A 288 -11.98 2.48 -31.40
N THR A 289 -12.06 1.15 -31.32
CA THR A 289 -10.95 0.23 -31.61
C THR A 289 -10.53 0.34 -33.08
N SER A 290 -11.49 0.38 -34.01
CA SER A 290 -11.23 0.55 -35.45
C SER A 290 -10.58 1.89 -35.77
N ASN A 291 -11.07 2.97 -35.17
CA ASN A 291 -10.47 4.31 -35.32
C ASN A 291 -9.03 4.30 -34.82
N PHE A 292 -8.77 3.71 -33.66
CA PHE A 292 -7.42 3.59 -33.11
C PHE A 292 -6.48 2.84 -34.08
N LEU A 293 -6.91 1.70 -34.62
CA LEU A 293 -6.12 0.92 -35.58
C LEU A 293 -5.81 1.75 -36.83
N THR A 294 -6.80 2.48 -37.35
CA THR A 294 -6.63 3.35 -38.53
C THR A 294 -5.68 4.51 -38.25
N GLU A 295 -5.84 5.20 -37.11
CA GLU A 295 -4.97 6.32 -36.70
C GLU A 295 -3.51 5.90 -36.51
N HIS A 296 -3.27 4.64 -36.11
CA HIS A 296 -1.93 4.09 -35.90
C HIS A 296 -1.41 3.30 -37.12
N GLY A 297 -2.16 3.25 -38.22
CA GLY A 297 -1.75 2.56 -39.45
C GLY A 297 -1.66 1.03 -39.32
N ILE A 298 -2.44 0.43 -38.42
CA ILE A 298 -2.42 -1.00 -38.13
C ILE A 298 -3.49 -1.69 -38.98
N GLY A 299 -3.07 -2.46 -39.98
CA GLY A 299 -3.93 -3.20 -40.90
C GLY A 299 -4.02 -4.70 -40.61
N SER A 300 -3.12 -5.24 -39.80
CA SER A 300 -3.02 -6.68 -39.53
C SER A 300 -2.87 -7.03 -38.05
N MET A 301 -3.12 -8.30 -37.70
CA MET A 301 -2.93 -8.80 -36.34
C MET A 301 -1.45 -8.91 -35.98
N GLU A 302 -0.61 -9.18 -36.98
CA GLU A 302 0.86 -9.19 -36.88
C GLU A 302 1.37 -7.80 -36.49
N GLU A 303 1.01 -6.75 -37.23
CA GLU A 303 1.37 -5.36 -36.89
C GLU A 303 0.87 -4.97 -35.49
N LEU A 304 -0.38 -5.32 -35.16
CA LEU A 304 -0.92 -5.05 -33.82
C LEU A 304 -0.11 -5.73 -32.71
N THR A 305 0.37 -6.94 -32.97
CA THR A 305 1.21 -7.69 -32.03
C THR A 305 2.58 -7.03 -31.89
N GLU A 306 3.21 -6.62 -32.99
CA GLU A 306 4.47 -5.88 -32.98
C GLU A 306 4.36 -4.58 -32.19
N HIS A 307 3.29 -3.81 -32.39
CA HIS A 307 3.02 -2.59 -31.61
C HIS A 307 2.83 -2.89 -30.11
N CYS A 308 2.11 -3.96 -29.76
CA CYS A 308 1.97 -4.39 -28.36
C CYS A 308 3.32 -4.74 -27.72
N GLU A 309 4.15 -5.49 -28.43
CA GLU A 309 5.49 -5.88 -27.96
C GLU A 309 6.42 -4.69 -27.81
N ALA A 310 6.43 -3.77 -28.79
CA ALA A 310 7.20 -2.54 -28.73
C ALA A 310 6.78 -1.64 -27.55
N ALA A 311 5.48 -1.47 -27.32
CA ALA A 311 4.95 -0.68 -26.20
C ALA A 311 5.31 -1.30 -24.84
N SER A 312 5.16 -2.63 -24.71
CA SER A 312 5.56 -3.39 -23.51
C SER A 312 7.07 -3.29 -23.25
N ALA A 313 7.90 -3.48 -24.27
CA ALA A 313 9.35 -3.36 -24.18
C ALA A 313 9.79 -1.94 -23.77
N SER A 314 9.15 -0.90 -24.33
CA SER A 314 9.39 0.49 -23.96
C SER A 314 9.04 0.75 -22.48
N ALA A 315 7.87 0.29 -22.03
CA ALA A 315 7.44 0.42 -20.63
C ALA A 315 8.38 -0.34 -19.66
N ALA A 316 8.85 -1.52 -20.05
CA ALA A 316 9.81 -2.32 -19.29
C ALA A 316 11.19 -1.62 -19.20
N ARG A 317 11.72 -1.11 -20.31
CA ARG A 317 12.99 -0.35 -20.34
C ARG A 317 12.93 0.87 -19.44
N LEU A 318 11.89 1.70 -19.57
CA LEU A 318 11.70 2.90 -18.74
C LEU A 318 11.55 2.55 -17.25
N LYS A 319 10.91 1.42 -16.91
CA LYS A 319 10.84 0.92 -15.53
C LYS A 319 12.23 0.53 -15.00
N ALA A 320 13.07 -0.10 -15.82
CA ALA A 320 14.43 -0.47 -15.46
C ALA A 320 15.32 0.78 -15.25
N GLU A 321 15.29 1.74 -16.18
CA GLU A 321 16.03 3.01 -16.05
C GLU A 321 15.61 3.81 -14.80
N LEU A 322 14.30 3.81 -14.49
CA LEU A 322 13.79 4.46 -13.29
C LEU A 322 14.31 3.79 -12.00
N ARG A 323 14.41 2.45 -12.00
CA ARG A 323 14.98 1.68 -10.88
C ARG A 323 16.47 1.98 -10.71
N GLU A 324 17.23 1.97 -11.80
CA GLU A 324 18.67 2.27 -11.78
C GLU A 324 18.94 3.70 -11.32
N THR A 325 18.21 4.67 -11.87
CA THR A 325 18.31 6.08 -11.44
C THR A 325 17.96 6.24 -9.96
N GLY A 326 16.93 5.51 -9.49
CA GLY A 326 16.56 5.45 -8.08
C GLY A 326 17.70 4.93 -7.20
N ALA A 327 18.34 3.83 -7.59
CA ALA A 327 19.48 3.25 -6.85
C ALA A 327 20.66 4.22 -6.77
N ARG A 328 20.99 4.92 -7.87
CA ARG A 328 22.05 5.95 -7.88
C ARG A 328 21.73 7.12 -6.94
N ILE A 329 20.46 7.55 -6.90
CA ILE A 329 20.02 8.59 -5.96
C ILE A 329 20.20 8.11 -4.52
N GLU A 330 19.79 6.88 -4.18
CA GLU A 330 19.95 6.33 -2.84
C GLU A 330 21.43 6.25 -2.42
N GLU A 331 22.30 5.73 -3.30
CA GLU A 331 23.74 5.65 -3.05
C GLU A 331 24.37 7.03 -2.85
N LEU A 332 24.06 7.99 -3.73
CA LEU A 332 24.58 9.35 -3.65
C LEU A 332 24.07 10.08 -2.40
N THR A 333 22.82 9.83 -1.98
CA THR A 333 22.28 10.40 -0.74
C THR A 333 23.06 9.92 0.47
N LEU A 334 23.42 8.62 0.52
CA LEU A 334 24.29 8.08 1.58
C LEU A 334 25.70 8.68 1.53
N LYS A 335 26.29 8.81 0.32
CA LYS A 335 27.61 9.47 0.16
C LYS A 335 27.59 10.89 0.70
N ILE A 336 26.58 11.69 0.32
CA ILE A 336 26.42 13.07 0.78
C ILE A 336 26.35 13.10 2.32
N LYS A 337 25.52 12.24 2.92
CA LYS A 337 25.40 12.14 4.38
C LYS A 337 26.76 11.90 5.05
N HIS A 338 27.46 10.83 4.67
CA HIS A 338 28.68 10.42 5.37
C HIS A 338 29.87 11.34 5.08
N VAL A 339 29.99 11.88 3.86
CA VAL A 339 31.02 12.87 3.51
C VAL A 339 30.81 14.16 4.30
N ALA A 340 29.57 14.63 4.45
CA ALA A 340 29.26 15.81 5.26
C ALA A 340 29.62 15.58 6.74
N ALA A 341 29.19 14.46 7.32
CA ALA A 341 29.52 14.10 8.71
C ALA A 341 31.04 13.98 8.92
N TYR A 342 31.75 13.34 7.99
CA TYR A 342 33.21 13.22 8.04
C TYR A 342 33.86 14.61 8.07
N ARG A 343 33.51 15.50 7.14
CA ARG A 343 34.09 16.85 7.04
C ARG A 343 33.85 17.65 8.32
N GLN A 344 32.64 17.58 8.87
CA GLN A 344 32.26 18.34 10.07
C GLN A 344 32.97 17.84 11.33
N LEU A 345 33.20 16.53 11.44
CA LEU A 345 33.76 15.90 12.65
C LEU A 345 35.29 15.71 12.58
N LYS A 346 35.89 15.80 11.39
CA LYS A 346 37.34 15.67 11.18
C LYS A 346 38.18 16.57 12.09
N PRO A 347 37.85 17.87 12.32
CA PRO A 347 38.63 18.71 13.22
C PRO A 347 38.64 18.23 14.68
N ILE A 348 37.52 17.64 15.15
CA ILE A 348 37.42 17.08 16.50
C ILE A 348 38.26 15.81 16.58
N TYR A 349 38.18 14.96 15.55
CA TYR A 349 38.96 13.72 15.51
C TYR A 349 40.47 13.98 15.40
N ASP A 350 40.89 15.01 14.67
CA ASP A 350 42.30 15.40 14.59
C ASP A 350 42.85 15.85 15.94
N ARG A 351 42.05 16.62 16.70
CA ARG A 351 42.37 16.98 18.09
C ARG A 351 42.44 15.76 19.01
N TYR A 352 41.55 14.79 18.82
CA TYR A 352 41.60 13.51 19.54
C TYR A 352 42.89 12.75 19.25
N GLN A 353 43.29 12.65 17.97
CA GLN A 353 44.53 11.97 17.56
C GLN A 353 45.79 12.66 18.10
N ALA A 354 45.79 13.99 18.15
CA ALA A 354 46.89 14.79 18.70
C ALA A 354 46.88 14.90 20.24
N SER A 355 45.83 14.44 20.92
CA SER A 355 45.72 14.54 22.39
C SER A 355 46.75 13.66 23.08
N LYS A 356 47.46 14.22 24.07
CA LYS A 356 48.36 13.46 24.96
C LYS A 356 47.60 12.51 25.88
N ASP A 357 46.40 12.91 26.29
CA ASP A 357 45.49 12.12 27.13
C ASP A 357 44.24 11.78 26.29
N LYS A 358 44.31 10.65 25.59
CA LYS A 358 43.25 10.19 24.70
C LYS A 358 42.00 9.76 25.47
N GLU A 359 42.16 9.15 26.63
CA GLU A 359 41.06 8.65 27.44
C GLU A 359 40.21 9.80 28.01
N LYS A 360 40.85 10.85 28.54
CA LYS A 360 40.14 12.05 28.99
C LYS A 360 39.44 12.76 27.83
N PHE A 361 40.08 12.85 26.66
CA PHE A 361 39.45 13.46 25.49
C PHE A 361 38.23 12.64 25.02
N LEU A 362 38.38 11.32 24.94
CA LEU A 362 37.31 10.40 24.55
C LEU A 362 36.10 10.55 25.46
N ARG A 363 36.28 10.61 26.79
CA ARG A 363 35.17 10.84 27.74
C ARG A 363 34.38 12.14 27.49
N GLY A 364 35.00 13.16 26.91
CA GLY A 364 34.35 14.44 26.59
C GLY A 364 33.72 14.51 25.19
N TYR A 365 34.18 13.68 24.25
CA TYR A 365 33.82 13.74 22.83
C TYR A 365 33.47 12.36 22.24
N GLU A 366 33.05 11.42 23.08
CA GLU A 366 32.80 10.02 22.70
C GLU A 366 31.85 9.92 21.51
N ARG A 367 30.75 10.68 21.55
CA ARG A 367 29.73 10.67 20.50
C ARG A 367 30.27 11.18 19.17
N GLU A 368 31.01 12.29 19.20
CA GLU A 368 31.63 12.89 18.02
C GLU A 368 32.68 11.97 17.40
N ILE A 369 33.45 11.26 18.22
CA ILE A 369 34.46 10.29 17.77
C ILE A 369 33.77 9.07 17.13
N ILE A 370 32.75 8.49 17.78
CA ILE A 370 31.96 7.39 17.23
C ILE A 370 31.35 7.77 15.87
N LEU A 371 30.75 8.96 15.78
CA LEU A 371 30.15 9.46 14.54
C LEU A 371 31.20 9.64 13.43
N PHE A 372 32.39 10.16 13.77
CA PHE A 372 33.47 10.30 12.80
C PHE A 372 33.95 8.94 12.28
N GLU A 373 34.17 7.98 13.17
CA GLU A 373 34.63 6.64 12.80
C GLU A 373 33.60 5.89 11.95
N ALA A 374 32.31 6.02 12.28
CA ALA A 374 31.21 5.51 11.47
C ALA A 374 31.19 6.17 10.07
N ALA A 375 31.29 7.50 9.99
CA ALA A 375 31.33 8.23 8.74
C ALA A 375 32.56 7.85 7.88
N ALA A 376 33.74 7.72 8.49
CA ALA A 376 34.96 7.32 7.80
C ALA A 376 34.86 5.91 7.20
N ARG A 377 34.31 4.96 7.97
CA ARG A 377 34.05 3.58 7.51
C ARG A 377 33.09 3.55 6.33
N GLU A 378 32.00 4.30 6.41
CA GLU A 378 30.99 4.35 5.35
C GLU A 378 31.50 5.07 4.10
N CYS A 379 32.26 6.16 4.25
CA CYS A 379 32.95 6.80 3.12
C CYS A 379 33.86 5.81 2.38
N LYS A 380 34.60 4.96 3.11
CA LYS A 380 35.43 3.91 2.51
C LYS A 380 34.57 2.84 1.82
N ARG A 381 33.52 2.35 2.48
CA ARG A 381 32.60 1.32 1.94
C ARG A 381 31.90 1.77 0.67
N LEU A 382 31.53 3.05 0.60
CA LEU A 382 30.86 3.66 -0.55
C LEU A 382 31.84 4.12 -1.66
N GLY A 383 33.15 3.88 -1.51
CA GLY A 383 34.14 4.33 -2.51
C GLY A 383 34.24 5.86 -2.63
N ALA A 384 33.92 6.59 -1.56
CA ALA A 384 33.98 8.05 -1.50
C ALA A 384 35.33 8.57 -1.00
N VAL A 385 36.42 7.80 -1.19
CA VAL A 385 37.79 8.19 -0.82
C VAL A 385 38.63 8.23 -2.12
N PRO A 386 39.20 9.38 -2.52
CA PRO A 386 39.17 10.69 -1.84
C PRO A 386 37.77 11.32 -1.79
N LEU A 387 37.51 12.16 -0.78
CA LEU A 387 36.19 12.75 -0.53
C LEU A 387 35.74 13.65 -1.68
N PRO A 388 34.62 13.34 -2.36
CA PRO A 388 34.10 14.16 -3.46
C PRO A 388 33.67 15.55 -2.97
N ALA A 389 33.87 16.58 -3.80
CA ALA A 389 33.42 17.94 -3.51
C ALA A 389 31.90 18.00 -3.27
N THR A 390 31.46 18.82 -2.32
CA THR A 390 30.03 18.94 -1.96
C THR A 390 29.21 19.41 -3.15
N GLU A 391 29.72 20.39 -3.88
CA GLU A 391 29.08 21.02 -5.04
C GLU A 391 28.89 20.01 -6.17
N ARG A 392 29.89 19.14 -6.39
CA ARG A 392 29.83 18.08 -7.40
C ARG A 392 28.73 17.06 -7.07
N MET A 393 28.67 16.60 -5.82
CA MET A 393 27.63 15.66 -5.40
C MET A 393 26.24 16.28 -5.48
N GLN A 394 26.10 17.57 -5.13
CA GLN A 394 24.82 18.27 -5.23
C GLN A 394 24.37 18.41 -6.69
N ALA A 395 25.26 18.81 -7.59
CA ALA A 395 24.97 18.91 -9.02
C ALA A 395 24.54 17.55 -9.61
N GLU A 396 25.21 16.46 -9.22
CA GLU A 396 24.84 15.11 -9.64
C GLU A 396 23.47 14.68 -9.08
N MET A 397 23.18 15.00 -7.81
CA MET A 397 21.88 14.74 -7.18
C MET A 397 20.74 15.47 -7.89
N ASP A 398 20.96 16.75 -8.26
CA ASP A 398 19.98 17.57 -8.97
C ASP A 398 19.73 17.00 -10.38
N ALA A 399 20.79 16.62 -11.10
CA ALA A 399 20.70 16.00 -12.42
C ALA A 399 19.94 14.66 -12.38
N LEU A 400 20.26 13.79 -11.40
CA LEU A 400 19.56 12.51 -11.22
C LEU A 400 18.09 12.71 -10.83
N THR A 401 17.80 13.70 -9.99
CA THR A 401 16.43 14.03 -9.59
C THR A 401 15.61 14.52 -10.78
N ALA A 402 16.17 15.39 -11.62
CA ALA A 402 15.56 15.84 -12.86
C ALA A 402 15.34 14.67 -13.84
N ARG A 403 16.34 13.79 -14.02
CA ARG A 403 16.21 12.59 -14.86
C ARG A 403 15.10 11.66 -14.36
N ARG A 404 15.02 11.42 -13.04
CA ARG A 404 13.95 10.61 -12.44
C ARG A 404 12.56 11.21 -12.70
N ALA A 405 12.42 12.54 -12.62
CA ALA A 405 11.17 13.22 -12.90
C ALA A 405 10.76 13.05 -14.38
N ALA A 406 11.70 13.24 -15.32
CA ALA A 406 11.47 13.02 -16.74
C ALA A 406 11.07 11.57 -17.05
N LEU A 407 11.85 10.59 -16.56
CA LEU A 407 11.56 9.16 -16.72
C LEU A 407 10.20 8.77 -16.14
N THR A 408 9.79 9.40 -15.03
CA THR A 408 8.46 9.15 -14.44
C THR A 408 7.36 9.62 -15.38
N ALA A 409 7.50 10.79 -15.99
CA ALA A 409 6.52 11.32 -16.95
C ALA A 409 6.48 10.47 -18.23
N GLU A 410 7.63 10.07 -18.77
CA GLU A 410 7.73 9.19 -19.95
C GLU A 410 7.12 7.82 -19.68
N ARG A 411 7.45 7.18 -18.54
CA ARG A 411 6.87 5.89 -18.14
C ARG A 411 5.35 5.97 -18.00
N GLN A 412 4.82 7.10 -17.52
CA GLN A 412 3.36 7.27 -17.45
C GLN A 412 2.71 7.29 -18.83
N LYS A 413 3.37 7.86 -19.85
CA LYS A 413 2.90 7.83 -21.23
C LYS A 413 3.01 6.42 -21.82
N ALA A 414 4.19 5.80 -21.74
CA ALA A 414 4.43 4.45 -22.26
C ALA A 414 3.49 3.41 -21.61
N ARG A 415 3.19 3.53 -20.31
CA ARG A 415 2.21 2.66 -19.64
C ARG A 415 0.78 2.86 -20.15
N ARG A 416 0.41 4.08 -20.55
CA ARG A 416 -0.92 4.33 -21.13
C ARG A 416 -1.01 3.67 -22.50
N GLU A 417 0.00 3.88 -23.33
CA GLU A 417 0.12 3.28 -24.65
C GLU A 417 0.10 1.74 -24.58
N GLU A 418 0.89 1.13 -23.68
CA GLU A 418 0.85 -0.32 -23.41
C GLU A 418 -0.57 -0.80 -23.04
N GLN A 419 -1.30 -0.03 -22.22
CA GLN A 419 -2.68 -0.37 -21.83
C GLN A 419 -3.66 -0.24 -23.00
N ASP A 420 -3.50 0.79 -23.82
CA ASP A 420 -4.38 1.05 -24.96
C ASP A 420 -4.17 -0.04 -26.03
N TYR A 421 -2.93 -0.36 -26.40
CA TYR A 421 -2.63 -1.49 -27.32
C TYR A 421 -3.11 -2.83 -26.78
N ALA A 422 -2.89 -3.12 -25.49
CA ALA A 422 -3.39 -4.36 -24.88
C ALA A 422 -4.92 -4.45 -24.88
N ALA A 423 -5.63 -3.32 -24.73
CA ALA A 423 -7.08 -3.27 -24.81
C ALA A 423 -7.58 -3.46 -26.24
N VAL A 424 -6.94 -2.80 -27.22
CA VAL A 424 -7.23 -2.93 -28.65
C VAL A 424 -7.05 -4.38 -29.09
N ARG A 425 -5.92 -5.01 -28.75
CA ARG A 425 -5.65 -6.42 -29.08
C ARG A 425 -6.72 -7.34 -28.54
N ARG A 426 -7.09 -7.20 -27.27
CA ARG A 426 -8.18 -8.00 -26.67
C ARG A 426 -9.53 -7.76 -27.36
N ASN A 427 -9.84 -6.52 -27.73
CA ASN A 427 -11.09 -6.20 -28.43
C ASN A 427 -11.12 -6.85 -29.82
N VAL A 428 -10.00 -6.83 -30.55
CA VAL A 428 -9.86 -7.49 -31.87
C VAL A 428 -9.98 -9.01 -31.71
N GLU A 429 -9.26 -9.61 -30.77
CA GLU A 429 -9.34 -11.05 -30.47
C GLU A 429 -10.77 -11.49 -30.12
N GLU A 430 -11.46 -10.74 -29.25
CA GLU A 430 -12.84 -11.03 -28.85
C GLU A 430 -13.83 -10.84 -30.00
N PHE A 431 -13.63 -9.85 -30.87
CA PHE A 431 -14.48 -9.60 -32.03
C PHE A 431 -14.32 -10.65 -33.13
N LEU A 432 -13.09 -11.11 -33.37
CA LEU A 432 -12.77 -12.15 -34.36
C LEU A 432 -13.03 -13.56 -33.84
N SER A 433 -13.20 -13.74 -32.53
CA SER A 433 -13.52 -15.03 -31.93
C SER A 433 -14.88 -15.53 -32.42
N PRO A 434 -15.00 -16.82 -32.80
CA PRO A 434 -16.29 -17.39 -33.16
C PRO A 434 -17.27 -17.28 -31.99
N PRO A 435 -18.58 -17.11 -32.24
CA PRO A 435 -19.57 -17.02 -31.19
C PRO A 435 -19.51 -18.28 -30.32
N ARG A 436 -19.11 -18.13 -29.06
CA ARG A 436 -19.09 -19.24 -28.10
C ARG A 436 -20.50 -19.83 -28.02
N GLN A 437 -20.62 -21.12 -28.34
CA GLN A 437 -21.88 -21.85 -28.29
C GLN A 437 -22.44 -21.75 -26.86
N ALA A 438 -23.71 -21.34 -26.74
CA ALA A 438 -24.39 -21.36 -25.46
C ALA A 438 -24.44 -22.82 -24.94
N PRO A 439 -24.13 -23.08 -23.66
CA PRO A 439 -24.34 -24.41 -23.11
C PRO A 439 -25.80 -24.80 -23.32
N ALA A 440 -26.01 -26.00 -23.86
CA ALA A 440 -27.33 -26.54 -24.12
C ALA A 440 -28.19 -26.37 -22.86
N ARG A 441 -29.33 -25.67 -22.99
CA ARG A 441 -30.35 -25.67 -21.95
C ARG A 441 -30.72 -27.12 -21.70
N GLN A 442 -30.33 -27.67 -20.56
CA GLN A 442 -30.97 -28.87 -20.02
C GLN A 442 -32.46 -28.52 -19.94
N LYS A 443 -33.24 -29.11 -20.83
CA LYS A 443 -34.68 -29.16 -20.66
C LYS A 443 -34.90 -30.02 -19.42
N ASP A 444 -35.37 -29.39 -18.35
CA ASP A 444 -35.86 -30.08 -17.18
C ASP A 444 -36.86 -31.16 -17.63
N MET A 445 -36.60 -32.38 -17.17
CA MET A 445 -37.55 -33.48 -17.18
C MET A 445 -38.85 -33.01 -16.54
N GLU A 446 -39.92 -32.96 -17.33
CA GLU A 446 -41.27 -33.03 -16.78
C GLU A 446 -41.43 -34.39 -16.10
N LEU A 447 -41.93 -34.32 -14.86
CA LEU A 447 -42.38 -35.46 -14.07
C LEU A 447 -43.59 -36.11 -14.76
N GLU A 448 -43.51 -37.43 -14.97
CA GLU A 448 -44.64 -38.34 -14.73
C GLU A 448 -44.25 -39.31 -13.61
#